data_AF-A0A940YTQ3-F1
#
_entry.id   AF-A0A940YTQ3-F1
#
_cell.length_a   1.000
_cell.length_b   1.000
_cell.length_c   1.000
_cell.angle_alpha   90.00
_cell.angle_beta   90.00
_cell.angle_gamma   90.00
#
_symmetry.space_group_name_H-M   'P 1'
#
loop_
_entity.id
_entity.type
_entity.pdbx_description
1 polymer ?
#
loop_
_entity_poly.entity_id
_entity_poly.type
_entity_poly.pdbx_seq_one_letter_code
_entity_poly.pdbx_strand_id
1 'polypeptide(L)'
;MSEHRLSKRHFLGLMAAIPMTSLVGCGGSSSGDASLRLVNASGYDALDLYIDDERLLSSVAYGSASSYTSVSAATVTAALTNADSATYLLSQSRSLDTDTAYTVVAYGWQGALKSNLIADSVDAADSGKTKLTVLNTASDAGSLDVYLTAADDDLDASTPVAAAVDGGSSSSLTSVTAGTYRLRVTASEDTSDLRLDVASITLASTGVVTLVLMPGPGGVLVHAMQLVQDGAVTALLNTQARVRVVGGVASSATVSASVGGVSLLSGAPSPTIGSYKLVDAGSATVRVSVAGTSLTASTATLEAGGDYTLLVSGTVASPTVSVVEDDNRLPTSSSKYKLRLVNAMNGMASYPLTLTVDYEAVISDLAAGGVSDPVALNSNDAATLEVSSALSSTALYSLTDTALSAQGVYTVFMFGTSAAPSGALRKER
;
A
#
# COMPACT_ATOMS: atom_id res chain seq x y z
N MET A 1 -29.50 27.65 69.57
CA MET A 1 -30.85 27.63 68.96
C MET A 1 -31.50 28.97 69.22
N SER A 2 -32.15 29.50 68.19
CA SER A 2 -32.94 30.74 68.16
C SER A 2 -32.17 32.07 68.16
N GLU A 3 -32.58 32.85 67.17
CA GLU A 3 -32.20 34.19 66.75
C GLU A 3 -32.34 35.27 67.83
N HIS A 4 -31.66 36.41 67.65
CA HIS A 4 -32.26 37.71 67.28
C HIS A 4 -31.33 38.87 67.70
N ARG A 5 -30.95 39.77 66.78
CA ARG A 5 -31.19 41.23 66.85
C ARG A 5 -30.19 42.12 66.11
N LEU A 6 -30.79 43.13 65.50
CA LEU A 6 -30.29 44.22 64.69
C LEU A 6 -29.32 45.20 65.40
N SER A 7 -28.32 45.62 64.61
CA SER A 7 -27.95 46.99 64.18
C SER A 7 -27.62 48.09 65.20
N LYS A 8 -26.50 48.77 64.93
CA LYS A 8 -26.23 50.23 64.95
C LYS A 8 -24.73 50.41 64.62
N ARG A 9 -24.19 51.34 63.84
CA ARG A 9 -24.49 52.74 63.46
C ARG A 9 -23.45 53.12 62.36
N HIS A 10 -23.82 53.66 61.20
CA HIS A 10 -23.95 55.09 60.85
C HIS A 10 -22.82 55.62 59.93
N PHE A 11 -23.24 56.61 59.12
CA PHE A 11 -22.48 57.69 58.45
C PHE A 11 -21.94 57.47 57.01
N LEU A 12 -22.75 57.97 56.05
CA LEU A 12 -22.49 59.13 55.18
C LEU A 12 -21.32 59.09 54.17
N GLY A 13 -21.63 59.34 52.89
CA GLY A 13 -20.62 59.71 51.90
C GLY A 13 -21.12 59.68 50.45
N LEU A 14 -21.73 60.77 50.01
CA LEU A 14 -22.06 61.09 48.63
C LEU A 14 -20.77 61.41 47.84
N MET A 15 -20.46 60.68 46.76
CA MET A 15 -19.57 61.15 45.69
C MET A 15 -19.94 60.47 44.36
N ALA A 16 -20.29 61.30 43.37
CA ALA A 16 -20.54 60.90 41.99
C ALA A 16 -19.20 60.76 41.24
N ALA A 17 -19.00 59.61 40.58
CA ALA A 17 -17.86 59.37 39.69
C ALA A 17 -18.37 58.84 38.34
N ILE A 18 -18.01 59.57 37.28
CA ILE A 18 -18.26 59.27 35.87
C ILE A 18 -17.27 58.18 35.43
N PRO A 19 -17.69 57.01 34.93
CA PRO A 19 -16.75 56.06 34.36
C PRO A 19 -16.40 56.45 32.91
N MET A 20 -15.12 56.79 32.69
CA MET A 20 -14.51 56.79 31.36
C MET A 20 -14.49 55.35 30.82
N THR A 21 -15.24 55.11 29.75
CA THR A 21 -15.13 53.90 28.94
C THR A 21 -13.90 54.04 28.03
N SER A 22 -12.80 53.40 28.41
CA SER A 22 -11.69 53.14 27.49
C SER A 22 -12.10 51.98 26.58
N LEU A 23 -12.46 52.32 25.34
CA LEU A 23 -12.60 51.35 24.26
C LEU A 23 -11.20 50.85 23.91
N VAL A 24 -10.80 49.72 24.48
CA VAL A 24 -9.68 48.94 23.95
C VAL A 24 -10.15 48.44 22.58
N GLY A 25 -9.64 49.07 21.53
CA GLY A 25 -9.81 48.60 20.16
C GLY A 25 -9.20 47.20 20.04
N CYS A 26 -10.06 46.19 20.01
CA CYS A 26 -9.70 44.88 19.53
C CYS A 26 -9.42 45.04 18.03
N GLY A 27 -8.15 45.06 17.65
CA GLY A 27 -7.74 44.96 16.26
C GLY A 27 -8.08 43.57 15.75
N GLY A 28 -9.32 43.37 15.31
CA GLY A 28 -9.72 42.20 14.55
C GLY A 28 -8.99 42.22 13.22
N SER A 29 -7.88 41.49 13.15
CA SER A 29 -7.42 40.99 11.86
C SER A 29 -8.54 40.09 11.35
N SER A 30 -9.14 40.44 10.22
CA SER A 30 -9.99 39.52 9.49
C SER A 30 -9.08 38.39 8.98
N SER A 31 -8.83 37.38 9.81
CA SER A 31 -8.32 36.11 9.30
C SER A 31 -9.39 35.59 8.37
N GLY A 32 -9.08 35.47 7.09
CA GLY A 32 -9.97 34.82 6.15
C GLY A 32 -10.13 33.34 6.50
N ASP A 33 -11.06 32.69 5.82
CA ASP A 33 -11.25 31.24 5.94
C ASP A 33 -10.63 30.54 4.73
N ALA A 34 -10.15 29.32 4.96
CA ALA A 34 -9.85 28.32 3.95
C ALA A 34 -10.84 27.16 4.08
N SER A 35 -10.87 26.25 3.11
CA SER A 35 -11.69 25.03 3.19
C SER A 35 -10.82 23.78 3.08
N LEU A 36 -11.03 22.80 3.95
CA LEU A 36 -10.30 21.52 3.95
C LEU A 36 -11.23 20.33 3.74
N ARG A 37 -10.78 19.37 2.93
CA ARG A 37 -11.30 18.00 2.95
C ARG A 37 -10.17 16.97 3.09
N LEU A 38 -10.51 15.80 3.61
CA LEU A 38 -9.60 14.66 3.69
C LEU A 38 -9.99 13.60 2.65
N VAL A 39 -9.00 13.08 1.94
CA VAL A 39 -9.08 11.87 1.10
C VAL A 39 -8.24 10.78 1.77
N ASN A 40 -8.83 9.62 2.03
CA ASN A 40 -8.11 8.47 2.58
C ASN A 40 -7.69 7.51 1.47
N ALA A 41 -6.40 7.58 1.10
CA ALA A 41 -5.70 6.71 0.16
C ALA A 41 -4.64 5.84 0.88
N SER A 42 -4.84 5.57 2.17
CA SER A 42 -3.84 4.93 3.05
C SER A 42 -4.20 3.48 3.38
N GLY A 43 -3.27 2.77 4.04
CA GLY A 43 -3.50 1.41 4.54
C GLY A 43 -4.37 1.32 5.81
N TYR A 44 -5.16 2.35 6.12
CA TYR A 44 -6.08 2.41 7.26
C TYR A 44 -7.53 2.46 6.77
N ASP A 45 -8.39 1.67 7.41
CA ASP A 45 -9.81 1.56 7.06
C ASP A 45 -10.54 2.91 7.15
N ALA A 46 -10.22 3.71 8.16
CA ALA A 46 -10.77 5.04 8.33
C ALA A 46 -9.80 5.96 9.08
N LEU A 47 -9.81 7.25 8.75
CA LEU A 47 -8.97 8.27 9.38
C LEU A 47 -9.81 9.45 9.90
N ASP A 48 -9.36 10.05 11.00
CA ASP A 48 -9.83 11.37 11.45
C ASP A 48 -8.77 12.44 11.08
N LEU A 49 -9.22 13.67 10.81
CA LEU A 49 -8.35 14.84 10.64
C LEU A 49 -8.57 15.81 11.80
N TYR A 50 -7.48 16.20 12.43
CA TYR A 50 -7.43 17.24 13.46
C TYR A 50 -6.71 18.48 12.93
N ILE A 51 -7.20 19.65 13.31
CA ILE A 51 -6.53 20.94 13.11
C ILE A 51 -6.34 21.57 14.48
N ASP A 52 -5.08 21.87 14.83
CA ASP A 52 -4.71 22.49 16.12
C ASP A 52 -5.36 21.79 17.33
N ASP A 53 -5.25 20.46 17.35
CA ASP A 53 -5.79 19.53 18.36
C ASP A 53 -7.33 19.42 18.44
N GLU A 54 -8.07 20.09 17.56
CA GLU A 54 -9.52 19.92 17.41
C GLU A 54 -9.84 18.99 16.23
N ARG A 55 -10.72 18.00 16.46
CA ARG A 55 -11.13 17.08 15.38
C ARG A 55 -12.03 17.80 14.39
N LEU A 56 -11.53 18.03 13.18
CA LEU A 56 -12.25 18.66 12.08
C LEU A 56 -13.10 17.66 11.30
N LEU A 57 -12.56 16.48 11.01
CA LEU A 57 -13.21 15.42 10.22
C LEU A 57 -13.07 14.09 10.93
N SER A 58 -14.11 13.25 10.86
CA SER A 58 -14.13 11.94 11.51
C SER A 58 -14.46 10.82 10.54
N SER A 59 -13.83 9.67 10.72
CA SER A 59 -14.14 8.38 10.10
C SER A 59 -14.18 8.43 8.57
N VAL A 60 -13.21 9.12 7.95
CA VAL A 60 -13.08 9.15 6.49
C VAL A 60 -12.57 7.79 6.01
N ALA A 61 -13.48 7.00 5.45
CA ALA A 61 -13.21 5.64 4.99
C ALA A 61 -12.18 5.60 3.85
N TYR A 62 -11.44 4.50 3.76
CA TYR A 62 -10.56 4.20 2.63
C TYR A 62 -11.31 4.32 1.30
N GLY A 63 -10.63 4.87 0.29
CA GLY A 63 -11.19 5.04 -1.05
C GLY A 63 -12.25 6.16 -1.15
N SER A 64 -12.38 6.99 -0.12
CA SER A 64 -13.42 8.03 -0.01
C SER A 64 -12.84 9.40 0.39
N ALA A 65 -13.69 10.42 0.31
CA ALA A 65 -13.39 11.76 0.77
C ALA A 65 -14.47 12.30 1.71
N SER A 66 -14.07 13.19 2.61
CA SER A 66 -15.02 14.03 3.35
C SER A 66 -15.60 15.14 2.48
N SER A 67 -16.65 15.80 2.98
CA SER A 67 -17.01 17.14 2.53
C SER A 67 -15.90 18.15 2.89
N TYR A 68 -15.91 19.30 2.21
CA TYR A 68 -15.11 20.45 2.64
C TYR A 68 -15.69 21.06 3.92
N THR A 69 -14.81 21.42 4.83
CA THR A 69 -15.14 22.11 6.09
C THR A 69 -14.30 23.37 6.21
N SER A 70 -14.91 24.47 6.66
CA SER A 70 -14.21 25.74 6.87
C SER A 70 -13.19 25.62 7.99
N VAL A 71 -12.04 26.27 7.82
CA VAL A 71 -10.95 26.39 8.79
C VAL A 71 -10.33 27.78 8.66
N SER A 72 -9.73 28.30 9.73
CA SER A 72 -9.03 29.58 9.63
C SER A 72 -7.87 29.50 8.64
N ALA A 73 -7.77 30.50 7.75
CA ALA A 73 -6.61 30.67 6.87
C ALA A 73 -5.41 31.14 7.69
N ALA A 74 -4.53 30.19 8.00
CA ALA A 74 -3.33 30.39 8.80
C ALA A 74 -2.33 29.26 8.55
N THR A 75 -1.17 29.35 9.19
CA THR A 75 -0.35 28.15 9.39
C THR A 75 -0.91 27.38 10.58
N VAL A 76 -1.38 26.16 10.33
CA VAL A 76 -2.04 25.28 11.29
C VAL A 76 -1.26 23.98 11.46
N THR A 77 -1.51 23.26 12.55
CA THR A 77 -1.04 21.88 12.73
C THR A 77 -2.12 20.92 12.28
N ALA A 78 -1.89 20.21 11.19
CA ALA A 78 -2.76 19.14 10.71
C ALA A 78 -2.27 17.78 11.21
N ALA A 79 -3.10 17.07 11.95
CA ALA A 79 -2.80 15.74 12.47
C ALA A 79 -3.83 14.69 12.01
N LEU A 80 -3.35 13.48 11.73
CA LEU A 80 -4.18 12.34 11.33
C LEU A 80 -4.13 11.26 12.40
N THR A 81 -5.28 10.67 12.70
CA THR A 81 -5.38 9.47 13.55
C THR A 81 -6.11 8.36 12.81
N ASN A 82 -5.91 7.13 13.27
CA ASN A 82 -6.88 6.08 12.98
C ASN A 82 -8.23 6.50 13.61
N ALA A 83 -9.34 6.21 12.95
CA ALA A 83 -10.65 6.57 13.46
C ALA A 83 -10.82 6.14 14.93
N ASP A 84 -11.34 7.05 15.75
CA ASP A 84 -11.57 6.86 17.20
C ASP A 84 -10.31 6.61 18.06
N SER A 85 -9.11 6.74 17.49
CA SER A 85 -7.85 6.73 18.24
C SER A 85 -7.43 8.12 18.65
N ALA A 86 -6.89 8.25 19.87
CA ALA A 86 -6.26 9.48 20.37
C ALA A 86 -4.78 9.61 19.99
N THR A 87 -4.18 8.58 19.36
CA THR A 87 -2.75 8.60 18.99
C THR A 87 -2.57 9.14 17.58
N TYR A 88 -1.84 10.25 17.46
CA TYR A 88 -1.44 10.81 16.18
C TYR A 88 -0.53 9.84 15.41
N LEU A 89 -0.96 9.48 14.21
CA LEU A 89 -0.19 8.70 13.24
C LEU A 89 0.80 9.61 12.48
N LEU A 90 0.37 10.85 12.25
CA LEU A 90 1.11 11.86 11.51
C LEU A 90 0.67 13.24 11.99
N SER A 91 1.62 14.16 12.17
CA SER A 91 1.35 15.57 12.46
C SER A 91 2.31 16.44 11.63
N GLN A 92 1.78 17.46 10.96
CA GLN A 92 2.53 18.35 10.09
C GLN A 92 2.00 19.78 10.17
N SER A 93 2.90 20.76 10.03
CA SER A 93 2.51 22.15 9.82
C SER A 93 2.03 22.35 8.36
N ARG A 94 0.91 23.05 8.18
CA ARG A 94 0.29 23.35 6.88
C ARG A 94 -0.07 24.82 6.81
N SER A 95 0.31 25.49 5.72
CA SER A 95 -0.07 26.89 5.46
C SER A 95 -1.31 26.91 4.56
N LEU A 96 -2.35 27.59 5.01
CA LEU A 96 -3.63 27.70 4.33
C LEU A 96 -3.91 29.17 4.00
N ASP A 97 -4.18 29.44 2.73
CA ASP A 97 -4.49 30.79 2.24
C ASP A 97 -5.99 31.06 2.27
N THR A 98 -6.34 32.33 2.48
CA THR A 98 -7.73 32.81 2.44
C THR A 98 -8.39 32.47 1.10
N ASP A 99 -9.68 32.12 1.14
CA ASP A 99 -10.52 31.80 -0.02
C ASP A 99 -9.98 30.64 -0.88
N THR A 100 -9.16 29.76 -0.30
CA THR A 100 -8.59 28.60 -0.99
C THR A 100 -9.14 27.29 -0.40
N ALA A 101 -9.60 26.41 -1.29
CA ALA A 101 -9.93 25.04 -0.95
C ALA A 101 -8.70 24.14 -1.03
N TYR A 102 -8.61 23.18 -0.12
CA TYR A 102 -7.51 22.24 -0.04
C TYR A 102 -7.99 20.82 0.18
N THR A 103 -7.31 19.88 -0.47
CA THR A 103 -7.47 18.45 -0.25
C THR A 103 -6.24 17.89 0.44
N VAL A 104 -6.41 17.32 1.63
CA VAL A 104 -5.40 16.49 2.29
C VAL A 104 -5.54 15.07 1.76
N VAL A 105 -4.55 14.58 1.01
CA VAL A 105 -4.50 13.17 0.60
C VAL A 105 -3.63 12.42 1.60
N ALA A 106 -4.23 11.59 2.45
CA ALA A 106 -3.51 10.70 3.35
C ALA A 106 -3.17 9.39 2.64
N TYR A 107 -1.92 8.92 2.73
CA TYR A 107 -1.46 7.73 2.02
C TYR A 107 -0.32 7.01 2.74
N GLY A 108 0.02 5.80 2.28
CA GLY A 108 1.08 4.97 2.85
C GLY A 108 0.54 3.89 3.81
N TRP A 109 1.42 2.97 4.17
CA TRP A 109 1.09 1.79 4.98
C TRP A 109 0.88 2.13 6.47
N GLN A 110 0.28 1.19 7.19
CA GLN A 110 0.22 1.27 8.65
C GLN A 110 1.62 1.37 9.26
N GLY A 111 1.79 2.29 10.21
CA GLY A 111 3.10 2.64 10.78
C GLY A 111 4.01 3.52 9.91
N ALA A 112 3.60 3.89 8.68
CA ALA A 112 4.36 4.74 7.76
C ALA A 112 3.47 5.73 6.99
N LEU A 113 2.48 6.31 7.70
CA LEU A 113 1.53 7.25 7.11
C LEU A 113 2.25 8.53 6.62
N LYS A 114 1.88 8.97 5.43
CA LYS A 114 2.28 10.24 4.80
C LYS A 114 1.03 11.00 4.40
N SER A 115 1.20 12.27 4.05
CA SER A 115 0.12 13.02 3.43
C SER A 115 0.63 14.11 2.49
N ASN A 116 -0.18 14.42 1.49
CA ASN A 116 0.03 15.51 0.53
C ASN A 116 -1.07 16.58 0.74
N LEU A 117 -0.74 17.85 0.55
CA LEU A 117 -1.70 18.95 0.51
C LEU A 117 -1.84 19.43 -0.93
N ILE A 118 -3.03 19.28 -1.50
CA ILE A 118 -3.36 19.80 -2.82
C ILE A 118 -4.16 21.07 -2.64
N ALA A 119 -3.74 22.17 -3.26
CA ALA A 119 -4.56 23.36 -3.40
C ALA A 119 -5.54 23.15 -4.56
N ASP A 120 -6.83 23.20 -4.27
CA ASP A 120 -7.92 23.05 -5.21
C ASP A 120 -8.23 24.42 -5.87
N SER A 121 -7.21 25.02 -6.48
CA SER A 121 -7.25 26.38 -7.04
C SER A 121 -6.96 26.44 -8.53
N VAL A 122 -6.99 25.29 -9.21
CA VAL A 122 -6.75 25.24 -10.65
C VAL A 122 -8.01 25.71 -11.37
N ASP A 123 -7.86 26.71 -12.23
CA ASP A 123 -8.97 27.17 -13.08
C ASP A 123 -9.56 26.03 -13.90
N ALA A 124 -10.87 26.10 -14.17
CA ALA A 124 -11.54 25.18 -15.08
C ALA A 124 -10.79 25.01 -16.41
N ALA A 125 -10.85 23.80 -16.98
CA ALA A 125 -10.28 23.55 -18.29
C ALA A 125 -11.10 24.25 -19.40
N ASP A 126 -10.50 24.41 -20.58
CA ASP A 126 -11.23 24.88 -21.76
C ASP A 126 -12.40 23.93 -22.10
N SER A 127 -13.39 24.46 -22.82
CA SER A 127 -14.51 23.66 -23.34
C SER A 127 -13.99 22.48 -24.18
N GLY A 128 -14.50 21.28 -23.90
CA GLY A 128 -14.06 20.03 -24.53
C GLY A 128 -12.75 19.45 -23.97
N LYS A 129 -12.18 20.03 -22.92
CA LYS A 129 -10.95 19.57 -22.26
C LYS A 129 -11.15 19.27 -20.78
N THR A 130 -10.19 18.54 -20.21
CA THR A 130 -10.03 18.28 -18.78
C THR A 130 -8.56 18.53 -18.43
N LYS A 131 -8.28 19.20 -17.31
CA LYS A 131 -6.93 19.30 -16.74
C LYS A 131 -6.69 18.09 -15.84
N LEU A 132 -5.60 17.38 -16.06
CA LEU A 132 -5.26 16.12 -15.39
C LEU A 132 -3.88 16.22 -14.73
N THR A 133 -3.81 15.82 -13.47
CA THR A 133 -2.57 15.50 -12.75
C THR A 133 -2.64 14.05 -12.27
N VAL A 134 -1.51 13.35 -12.21
CA VAL A 134 -1.39 12.05 -11.57
C VAL A 134 -0.61 12.23 -10.28
N LEU A 135 -1.13 11.75 -9.15
CA LEU A 135 -0.42 11.64 -7.88
C LEU A 135 -0.16 10.15 -7.61
N ASN A 136 1.10 9.72 -7.65
CA ASN A 136 1.45 8.35 -7.31
C ASN A 136 1.67 8.23 -5.81
N THR A 137 0.71 7.67 -5.07
CA THR A 137 0.87 7.36 -3.64
C THR A 137 1.35 5.93 -3.39
N ALA A 138 1.37 5.09 -4.42
CA ALA A 138 1.87 3.72 -4.40
C ALA A 138 3.40 3.68 -4.47
N SER A 139 4.07 4.18 -3.43
CA SER A 139 5.55 4.26 -3.40
C SER A 139 6.23 2.93 -3.71
N ASP A 140 5.67 1.84 -3.20
CA ASP A 140 6.22 0.51 -3.42
C ASP A 140 6.09 0.11 -4.89
N ALA A 141 5.04 0.49 -5.61
CA ALA A 141 4.92 0.22 -7.04
C ALA A 141 5.98 0.97 -7.89
N GLY A 142 6.90 1.75 -7.31
CA GLY A 142 7.94 2.42 -8.07
C GLY A 142 7.38 3.45 -9.04
N SER A 143 8.13 3.75 -10.09
CA SER A 143 7.72 4.74 -11.10
C SER A 143 6.70 4.13 -12.07
N LEU A 144 5.65 4.90 -12.39
CA LEU A 144 4.49 4.43 -13.14
C LEU A 144 4.21 5.30 -14.36
N ASP A 145 3.81 4.65 -15.45
CA ASP A 145 3.28 5.29 -16.64
C ASP A 145 1.75 5.13 -16.68
N VAL A 146 1.05 6.21 -17.00
CA VAL A 146 -0.42 6.26 -17.03
C VAL A 146 -0.90 6.53 -18.45
N TYR A 147 -1.82 5.69 -18.92
CA TYR A 147 -2.36 5.71 -20.27
C TYR A 147 -3.87 5.91 -20.24
N LEU A 148 -4.35 6.78 -21.13
CA LEU A 148 -5.77 6.97 -21.44
C LEU A 148 -5.98 6.63 -22.91
N THR A 149 -6.80 5.63 -23.17
CA THR A 149 -6.86 4.95 -24.48
C THR A 149 -8.30 4.57 -24.82
N ALA A 150 -8.59 4.25 -26.08
CA ALA A 150 -9.81 3.51 -26.40
C ALA A 150 -9.71 2.07 -25.89
N ALA A 151 -10.86 1.38 -25.80
CA ALA A 151 -10.94 0.05 -25.19
C ALA A 151 -10.03 -0.99 -25.87
N ASP A 152 -9.93 -0.93 -27.21
CA ASP A 152 -9.22 -1.91 -28.03
C ASP A 152 -7.86 -1.40 -28.54
N ASP A 153 -7.42 -0.21 -28.12
CA ASP A 153 -6.13 0.34 -28.54
C ASP A 153 -4.98 -0.52 -27.97
N ASP A 154 -3.99 -0.78 -28.81
CA ASP A 154 -2.76 -1.45 -28.40
C ASP A 154 -1.96 -0.55 -27.44
N LEU A 155 -1.57 -1.11 -26.30
CA LEU A 155 -0.83 -0.37 -25.28
C LEU A 155 0.61 -0.11 -25.72
N ASP A 156 1.23 -1.04 -26.45
CA ASP A 156 2.62 -0.91 -26.93
C ASP A 156 2.80 0.22 -27.96
N ALA A 157 1.70 0.59 -28.64
CA ALA A 157 1.65 1.70 -29.58
C ALA A 157 1.14 3.02 -28.95
N SER A 158 0.74 2.98 -27.67
CA SER A 158 0.17 4.13 -26.97
C SER A 158 1.25 4.98 -26.30
N THR A 159 0.99 6.29 -26.18
CA THR A 159 1.84 7.20 -25.40
C THR A 159 1.20 7.47 -24.05
N PRO A 160 1.96 7.44 -22.94
CA PRO A 160 1.41 7.77 -21.63
C PRO A 160 1.01 9.24 -21.57
N VAL A 161 -0.10 9.55 -20.89
CA VAL A 161 -0.52 10.91 -20.56
C VAL A 161 0.30 11.49 -19.40
N ALA A 162 0.87 10.61 -18.57
CA ALA A 162 1.87 10.94 -17.56
C ALA A 162 2.89 9.80 -17.50
N ALA A 163 4.16 10.12 -17.72
CA ALA A 163 5.25 9.15 -17.73
C ALA A 163 6.12 9.27 -16.48
N ALA A 164 6.75 8.18 -16.06
CA ALA A 164 7.72 8.10 -14.98
C ALA A 164 7.28 8.85 -13.71
N VAL A 165 6.03 8.65 -13.30
CA VAL A 165 5.50 9.27 -12.08
C VAL A 165 6.02 8.50 -10.88
N ASP A 166 7.06 9.02 -10.25
CA ASP A 166 7.70 8.39 -9.09
C ASP A 166 6.79 8.29 -7.87
N GLY A 167 7.04 7.25 -7.07
CA GLY A 167 6.37 7.03 -5.80
C GLY A 167 6.46 8.24 -4.85
N GLY A 168 5.31 8.73 -4.39
CA GLY A 168 5.18 9.90 -3.54
C GLY A 168 5.19 11.24 -4.29
N SER A 169 5.24 11.22 -5.63
CA SER A 169 5.33 12.42 -6.47
C SER A 169 4.09 12.60 -7.34
N SER A 170 3.95 13.81 -7.89
CA SER A 170 2.91 14.15 -8.86
C SER A 170 3.50 14.40 -10.25
N SER A 171 2.75 14.07 -11.29
CA SER A 171 3.05 14.48 -12.66
C SER A 171 2.87 16.00 -12.84
N SER A 172 3.33 16.53 -13.96
CA SER A 172 2.90 17.85 -14.41
C SER A 172 1.40 17.86 -14.75
N LEU A 173 0.76 19.01 -14.56
CA LEU A 173 -0.60 19.27 -15.01
C LEU A 173 -0.66 19.23 -16.53
N THR A 174 -1.55 18.41 -17.08
CA THR A 174 -1.68 18.18 -18.53
C THR A 174 -3.11 18.41 -18.98
N SER A 175 -3.31 18.92 -20.20
CA SER A 175 -4.65 19.05 -20.78
C SER A 175 -4.98 17.83 -21.65
N VAL A 176 -6.10 17.17 -21.33
CA VAL A 176 -6.61 15.99 -22.04
C VAL A 176 -7.95 16.36 -22.68
N THR A 177 -8.29 15.73 -23.81
CA THR A 177 -9.64 15.86 -24.37
C THR A 177 -10.66 15.26 -23.41
N ALA A 178 -11.80 15.92 -23.25
CA ALA A 178 -12.90 15.36 -22.47
C ALA A 178 -13.51 14.15 -23.19
N GLY A 179 -13.86 13.10 -22.45
CA GLY A 179 -14.34 11.86 -23.03
C GLY A 179 -14.30 10.68 -22.05
N THR A 180 -14.61 9.51 -22.56
CA THR A 180 -14.51 8.24 -21.84
C THR A 180 -13.32 7.45 -22.36
N TYR A 181 -12.52 6.91 -21.45
CA TYR A 181 -11.26 6.24 -21.74
C TYR A 181 -11.19 4.92 -20.97
N ARG A 182 -10.43 3.95 -21.49
CA ARG A 182 -9.84 2.90 -20.66
C ARG A 182 -8.59 3.48 -19.99
N LEU A 183 -8.49 3.32 -18.67
CA LEU A 183 -7.33 3.73 -17.87
C LEU A 183 -6.43 2.52 -17.67
N ARG A 184 -5.18 2.61 -18.13
CA ARG A 184 -4.16 1.58 -17.93
C ARG A 184 -2.94 2.19 -17.26
N VAL A 185 -2.36 1.49 -16.30
CA VAL A 185 -1.14 1.90 -15.60
C VAL A 185 -0.13 0.76 -15.67
N THR A 186 1.10 1.10 -16.02
CA THR A 186 2.19 0.12 -16.13
C THR A 186 3.37 0.54 -15.28
N ALA A 187 4.34 -0.36 -15.10
CA ALA A 187 5.67 0.09 -14.73
C ALA A 187 6.20 1.08 -15.77
N SER A 188 6.99 2.06 -15.31
CA SER A 188 7.64 3.02 -16.20
C SER A 188 8.45 2.31 -17.28
N GLU A 189 8.25 2.72 -18.53
CA GLU A 189 8.95 2.21 -19.72
C GLU A 189 8.75 0.70 -20.03
N ASP A 190 7.80 0.03 -19.36
CA ASP A 190 7.47 -1.38 -19.61
C ASP A 190 5.95 -1.58 -19.69
N THR A 191 5.42 -1.55 -20.91
CA THR A 191 4.00 -1.76 -21.20
C THR A 191 3.52 -3.20 -20.94
N SER A 192 4.43 -4.15 -20.79
CA SER A 192 4.11 -5.55 -20.47
C SER A 192 3.89 -5.80 -18.97
N ASP A 193 4.41 -4.92 -18.10
CA ASP A 193 4.16 -4.91 -16.66
C ASP A 193 2.92 -4.05 -16.34
N LEU A 194 1.74 -4.62 -16.64
CA LEU A 194 0.45 -4.01 -16.35
C LEU A 194 0.12 -4.08 -14.86
N ARG A 195 -0.17 -2.91 -14.26
CA ARG A 195 -0.38 -2.76 -12.82
C ARG A 195 -1.76 -2.28 -12.43
N LEU A 196 -2.51 -1.71 -13.35
CA LEU A 196 -3.93 -1.40 -13.24
C LEU A 196 -4.57 -1.36 -14.62
N ASP A 197 -5.79 -1.87 -14.71
CA ASP A 197 -6.60 -1.81 -15.91
C ASP A 197 -8.08 -1.57 -15.52
N VAL A 198 -8.56 -0.38 -15.86
CA VAL A 198 -9.93 0.04 -15.57
C VAL A 198 -10.62 0.29 -16.89
N ALA A 199 -11.66 -0.51 -17.14
CA ALA A 199 -12.36 -0.56 -18.42
C ALA A 199 -12.91 0.80 -18.88
N SER A 200 -13.30 1.67 -17.94
CA SER A 200 -13.88 2.97 -18.25
C SER A 200 -13.64 3.99 -17.14
N ILE A 201 -13.11 5.15 -17.51
CA ILE A 201 -13.08 6.39 -16.74
C ILE A 201 -13.65 7.52 -17.61
N THR A 202 -14.42 8.42 -17.00
CA THR A 202 -14.97 9.59 -17.71
C THR A 202 -14.30 10.86 -17.23
N LEU A 203 -13.77 11.63 -18.19
CA LEU A 203 -13.21 12.96 -17.99
C LEU A 203 -14.17 14.00 -18.56
N ALA A 204 -14.80 14.78 -17.68
CA ALA A 204 -15.82 15.75 -18.06
C ALA A 204 -15.19 17.02 -18.67
N SER A 205 -15.89 17.64 -19.62
CA SER A 205 -15.54 18.94 -20.17
C SER A 205 -15.41 19.98 -19.07
N THR A 206 -14.44 20.88 -19.19
CA THR A 206 -14.05 21.91 -18.20
C THR A 206 -13.51 21.37 -16.86
N GLY A 207 -13.41 20.04 -16.70
CA GLY A 207 -13.04 19.42 -15.43
C GLY A 207 -11.58 19.61 -15.03
N VAL A 208 -11.32 19.55 -13.73
CA VAL A 208 -9.98 19.41 -13.14
C VAL A 208 -9.95 18.14 -12.31
N VAL A 209 -9.03 17.24 -12.63
CA VAL A 209 -8.93 15.90 -12.04
C VAL A 209 -7.51 15.63 -11.57
N THR A 210 -7.39 15.10 -10.35
CA THR A 210 -6.19 14.38 -9.92
C THR A 210 -6.49 12.88 -9.91
N LEU A 211 -5.72 12.09 -10.65
CA LEU A 211 -5.72 10.63 -10.52
C LEU A 211 -4.75 10.24 -9.40
N VAL A 212 -5.28 9.75 -8.28
CA VAL A 212 -4.47 9.27 -7.16
C VAL A 212 -4.24 7.78 -7.34
N LEU A 213 -3.01 7.35 -7.66
CA LEU A 213 -2.65 5.93 -7.76
C LEU A 213 -2.31 5.39 -6.38
N MET A 214 -3.05 4.39 -5.90
CA MET A 214 -2.94 3.83 -4.56
C MET A 214 -2.30 2.43 -4.59
N PRO A 215 -1.52 2.04 -3.57
CA PRO A 215 -0.92 0.71 -3.55
C PRO A 215 -1.99 -0.38 -3.35
N GLY A 216 -1.89 -1.47 -4.10
CA GLY A 216 -2.58 -2.73 -3.78
C GLY A 216 -1.84 -3.51 -2.68
N PRO A 217 -2.50 -4.43 -1.97
CA PRO A 217 -1.95 -5.10 -0.78
C PRO A 217 -0.64 -5.86 -1.03
N GLY A 218 -0.41 -6.37 -2.23
CA GLY A 218 0.86 -7.03 -2.62
C GLY A 218 2.03 -6.06 -2.86
N GLY A 219 1.79 -4.75 -2.95
CA GLY A 219 2.82 -3.72 -3.11
C GLY A 219 3.34 -3.50 -4.54
N VAL A 220 2.82 -4.21 -5.54
CA VAL A 220 3.17 -4.00 -6.96
C VAL A 220 2.00 -3.50 -7.80
N LEU A 221 0.88 -4.22 -7.78
CA LEU A 221 -0.34 -3.75 -8.42
C LEU A 221 -0.86 -2.50 -7.71
N VAL A 222 -1.55 -1.65 -8.44
CA VAL A 222 -2.11 -0.40 -7.91
C VAL A 222 -3.62 -0.35 -8.13
N HIS A 223 -4.31 0.40 -7.28
CA HIS A 223 -5.65 0.93 -7.55
C HIS A 223 -5.52 2.40 -7.96
N ALA A 224 -6.64 3.04 -8.32
CA ALA A 224 -6.69 4.48 -8.49
C ALA A 224 -7.92 5.10 -7.82
N MET A 225 -7.89 6.41 -7.64
CA MET A 225 -9.06 7.23 -7.38
C MET A 225 -9.07 8.41 -8.34
N GLN A 226 -10.25 8.71 -8.88
CA GLN A 226 -10.50 9.95 -9.59
C GLN A 226 -10.97 11.01 -8.58
N LEU A 227 -10.09 11.97 -8.27
CA LEU A 227 -10.38 13.13 -7.44
C LEU A 227 -10.76 14.31 -8.33
N VAL A 228 -12.04 14.68 -8.36
CA VAL A 228 -12.50 15.89 -9.04
C VAL A 228 -12.33 17.09 -8.09
N GLN A 229 -11.70 18.16 -8.57
CA GLN A 229 -11.59 19.40 -7.80
C GLN A 229 -13.00 19.92 -7.47
N ASP A 230 -13.23 20.32 -6.21
CA ASP A 230 -14.55 20.78 -5.72
C ASP A 230 -15.70 19.78 -5.95
N GLY A 231 -15.37 18.50 -6.16
CA GLY A 231 -16.32 17.50 -6.63
C GLY A 231 -16.14 16.13 -5.97
N ALA A 232 -16.74 15.12 -6.60
CA ALA A 232 -16.75 13.76 -6.09
C ALA A 232 -15.37 13.08 -6.16
N VAL A 233 -15.20 12.06 -5.31
CA VAL A 233 -14.13 11.07 -5.43
C VAL A 233 -14.73 9.75 -5.88
N THR A 234 -14.14 9.14 -6.89
CA THR A 234 -14.56 7.83 -7.40
C THR A 234 -13.41 6.85 -7.30
N ALA A 235 -13.60 5.75 -6.57
CA ALA A 235 -12.63 4.67 -6.51
C ALA A 235 -12.61 3.88 -7.83
N LEU A 236 -11.41 3.62 -8.33
CA LEU A 236 -11.12 2.89 -9.56
C LEU A 236 -10.22 1.72 -9.20
N LEU A 237 -10.84 0.65 -8.68
CA LEU A 237 -10.11 -0.46 -8.10
C LEU A 237 -9.61 -1.42 -9.17
N ASN A 238 -8.40 -1.95 -8.97
CA ASN A 238 -7.93 -3.11 -9.70
C ASN A 238 -8.89 -4.31 -9.49
N THR A 239 -8.91 -5.21 -10.46
CA THR A 239 -9.71 -6.44 -10.43
C THR A 239 -8.84 -7.69 -10.54
N GLN A 240 -7.52 -7.53 -10.60
CA GLN A 240 -6.56 -8.62 -10.74
C GLN A 240 -5.73 -8.80 -9.48
N ALA A 241 -5.25 -10.03 -9.29
CA ALA A 241 -4.19 -10.41 -8.37
C ALA A 241 -3.02 -10.97 -9.16
N ARG A 242 -1.85 -11.13 -8.54
CA ARG A 242 -0.72 -11.83 -9.15
C ARG A 242 -0.50 -13.16 -8.46
N VAL A 243 -0.32 -14.23 -9.23
CA VAL A 243 -0.05 -15.56 -8.70
C VAL A 243 1.16 -16.17 -9.39
N ARG A 244 2.04 -16.80 -8.62
CA ARG A 244 3.11 -17.67 -9.12
C ARG A 244 2.99 -19.07 -8.54
N VAL A 245 3.80 -19.99 -9.06
CA VAL A 245 3.88 -21.36 -8.55
C VAL A 245 5.31 -21.65 -8.13
N VAL A 246 5.47 -22.23 -6.95
CA VAL A 246 6.73 -22.78 -6.46
C VAL A 246 6.55 -24.28 -6.30
N GLY A 247 7.29 -25.07 -7.08
CA GLY A 247 7.22 -26.52 -7.06
C GLY A 247 8.42 -27.12 -6.35
N GLY A 248 8.23 -27.66 -5.15
CA GLY A 248 9.20 -28.37 -4.31
C GLY A 248 8.86 -29.85 -4.09
N VAL A 249 8.39 -30.53 -5.13
CA VAL A 249 8.04 -31.95 -5.09
C VAL A 249 9.29 -32.84 -5.19
N ALA A 250 9.35 -33.89 -4.38
CA ALA A 250 10.48 -34.83 -4.38
C ALA A 250 10.72 -35.52 -5.74
N SER A 251 11.93 -36.07 -5.91
CA SER A 251 12.34 -36.90 -7.07
C SER A 251 12.26 -36.19 -8.43
N SER A 252 12.42 -34.87 -8.45
CA SER A 252 12.40 -34.06 -9.68
C SER A 252 11.15 -34.25 -10.55
N ALA A 253 10.01 -34.48 -9.90
CA ALA A 253 8.73 -34.59 -10.59
C ALA A 253 8.36 -33.27 -11.30
N THR A 254 7.57 -33.38 -12.36
CA THR A 254 7.06 -32.21 -13.08
C THR A 254 5.81 -31.65 -12.42
N VAL A 255 5.71 -30.33 -12.33
CA VAL A 255 4.56 -29.60 -11.79
C VAL A 255 3.91 -28.76 -12.89
N SER A 256 2.60 -28.90 -13.03
CA SER A 256 1.76 -27.97 -13.81
C SER A 256 0.71 -27.38 -12.89
N ALA A 257 0.38 -26.11 -13.07
CA ALA A 257 -0.67 -25.47 -12.31
C ALA A 257 -1.33 -24.31 -13.07
N SER A 258 -2.61 -24.12 -12.79
CA SER A 258 -3.41 -23.00 -13.31
C SER A 258 -4.36 -22.46 -12.24
N VAL A 259 -4.64 -21.16 -12.30
CA VAL A 259 -5.59 -20.46 -11.42
C VAL A 259 -6.57 -19.69 -12.27
N GLY A 260 -7.87 -19.88 -12.05
CA GLY A 260 -8.90 -19.16 -12.82
C GLY A 260 -8.83 -19.40 -14.34
N GLY A 261 -8.22 -20.50 -14.79
CA GLY A 261 -7.97 -20.78 -16.21
C GLY A 261 -6.65 -20.24 -16.75
N VAL A 262 -5.95 -19.37 -16.02
CA VAL A 262 -4.61 -18.88 -16.39
C VAL A 262 -3.56 -19.94 -16.09
N SER A 263 -2.80 -20.36 -17.11
CA SER A 263 -1.69 -21.31 -16.93
C SER A 263 -0.48 -20.61 -16.30
N LEU A 264 -0.08 -21.06 -15.11
CA LEU A 264 1.06 -20.52 -14.38
C LEU A 264 2.35 -21.30 -14.69
N LEU A 265 2.30 -22.63 -14.61
CA LEU A 265 3.36 -23.56 -15.02
C LEU A 265 2.79 -24.71 -15.85
N SER A 266 3.60 -25.21 -16.79
CA SER A 266 3.27 -26.37 -17.63
C SER A 266 4.44 -27.35 -17.63
N GLY A 267 4.29 -28.46 -16.91
CA GLY A 267 5.26 -29.57 -16.88
C GLY A 267 6.65 -29.20 -16.36
N ALA A 268 6.77 -28.19 -15.50
CA ALA A 268 8.07 -27.69 -15.06
C ALA A 268 8.75 -28.66 -14.07
N PRO A 269 10.04 -29.00 -14.23
CA PRO A 269 10.74 -29.90 -13.31
C PRO A 269 10.93 -29.26 -11.93
N SER A 270 10.77 -30.04 -10.86
CA SER A 270 11.02 -29.59 -9.48
C SER A 270 12.50 -29.80 -9.06
N PRO A 271 13.11 -28.89 -8.27
CA PRO A 271 12.55 -27.64 -7.77
C PRO A 271 12.38 -26.57 -8.86
N THR A 272 11.32 -25.77 -8.76
CA THR A 272 11.06 -24.63 -9.67
C THR A 272 10.41 -23.48 -8.93
N ILE A 273 10.74 -22.25 -9.34
CA ILE A 273 10.13 -21.00 -8.90
C ILE A 273 9.69 -20.27 -10.16
N GLY A 274 8.38 -20.23 -10.40
CA GLY A 274 7.79 -19.53 -11.54
C GLY A 274 7.68 -18.03 -11.32
N SER A 275 7.45 -17.30 -12.41
CA SER A 275 7.12 -15.87 -12.37
C SER A 275 5.67 -15.65 -11.96
N TYR A 276 5.40 -14.47 -11.40
CA TYR A 276 4.04 -13.99 -11.18
C TYR A 276 3.30 -13.77 -12.50
N LYS A 277 2.01 -14.08 -12.52
CA LYS A 277 1.09 -13.78 -13.62
C LYS A 277 -0.20 -13.17 -13.09
N LEU A 278 -0.79 -12.28 -13.86
CA LEU A 278 -2.10 -11.71 -13.56
C LEU A 278 -3.18 -12.78 -13.66
N VAL A 279 -4.07 -12.79 -12.68
CA VAL A 279 -5.30 -13.60 -12.64
C VAL A 279 -6.42 -12.72 -12.09
N ASP A 280 -7.67 -13.05 -12.43
CA ASP A 280 -8.81 -12.36 -11.85
C ASP A 280 -8.86 -12.58 -10.33
N ALA A 281 -9.08 -11.49 -9.59
CA ALA A 281 -9.29 -11.54 -8.16
C ALA A 281 -10.67 -12.13 -7.82
N GLY A 282 -10.87 -12.47 -6.55
CA GLY A 282 -12.05 -13.16 -6.04
C GLY A 282 -11.83 -14.67 -5.89
N SER A 283 -12.91 -15.44 -5.99
CA SER A 283 -12.84 -16.91 -5.85
C SER A 283 -12.36 -17.55 -7.15
N ALA A 284 -11.15 -18.10 -7.14
CA ALA A 284 -10.52 -18.72 -8.30
C ALA A 284 -10.34 -20.23 -8.10
N THR A 285 -10.66 -21.02 -9.13
CA THR A 285 -10.35 -22.46 -9.12
C THR A 285 -8.86 -22.68 -9.31
N VAL A 286 -8.24 -23.45 -8.42
CA VAL A 286 -6.86 -23.90 -8.48
C VAL A 286 -6.82 -25.33 -9.01
N ARG A 287 -6.02 -25.56 -10.06
CA ARG A 287 -5.76 -26.90 -10.61
C ARG A 287 -4.27 -27.14 -10.62
N VAL A 288 -3.85 -28.28 -10.08
CA VAL A 288 -2.45 -28.70 -10.04
C VAL A 288 -2.35 -30.14 -10.53
N SER A 289 -1.28 -30.45 -11.25
CA SER A 289 -0.89 -31.83 -11.56
C SER A 289 0.57 -32.07 -11.23
N VAL A 290 0.87 -33.22 -10.66
CA VAL A 290 2.23 -33.67 -10.32
C VAL A 290 2.53 -34.96 -11.09
N ALA A 291 3.65 -34.99 -11.81
CA ALA A 291 4.04 -36.11 -12.67
C ALA A 291 2.93 -36.57 -13.64
N GLY A 292 2.14 -35.63 -14.17
CA GLY A 292 1.01 -35.90 -15.07
C GLY A 292 -0.29 -36.34 -14.38
N THR A 293 -0.27 -36.59 -13.07
CA THR A 293 -1.47 -36.92 -12.29
C THR A 293 -2.12 -35.65 -11.76
N SER A 294 -3.37 -35.39 -12.12
CA SER A 294 -4.15 -34.26 -11.60
C SER A 294 -4.53 -34.49 -10.13
N LEU A 295 -4.34 -33.46 -9.32
CA LEU A 295 -4.86 -33.41 -7.95
C LEU A 295 -6.34 -32.99 -7.97
N THR A 296 -7.04 -33.21 -6.85
CA THR A 296 -8.37 -32.63 -6.63
C THR A 296 -8.28 -31.11 -6.73
N ALA A 297 -9.13 -30.50 -7.57
CA ALA A 297 -9.18 -29.06 -7.68
C ALA A 297 -9.64 -28.42 -6.36
N SER A 298 -9.08 -27.26 -6.04
CA SER A 298 -9.43 -26.47 -4.87
C SER A 298 -9.80 -25.04 -5.28
N THR A 299 -10.17 -24.21 -4.31
CA THR A 299 -10.49 -22.80 -4.51
C THR A 299 -9.57 -21.92 -3.68
N ALA A 300 -9.09 -20.83 -4.26
CA ALA A 300 -8.39 -19.76 -3.56
C ALA A 300 -9.23 -18.48 -3.60
N THR A 301 -9.22 -17.73 -2.52
CA THR A 301 -9.77 -16.36 -2.51
C THR A 301 -8.60 -15.40 -2.65
N LEU A 302 -8.60 -14.63 -3.74
CA LEU A 302 -7.54 -13.69 -4.07
C LEU A 302 -8.07 -12.27 -3.91
N GLU A 303 -7.39 -11.42 -3.16
CA GLU A 303 -7.72 -10.00 -3.06
C GLU A 303 -7.19 -9.25 -4.29
N ALA A 304 -7.94 -8.26 -4.75
CA ALA A 304 -7.49 -7.39 -5.82
C ALA A 304 -6.22 -6.64 -5.38
N GLY A 305 -5.19 -6.65 -6.23
CA GLY A 305 -3.89 -6.08 -5.93
C GLY A 305 -2.99 -6.96 -5.04
N GLY A 306 -3.45 -8.15 -4.63
CA GLY A 306 -2.68 -9.10 -3.83
C GLY A 306 -1.69 -9.93 -4.66
N ASP A 307 -0.64 -10.41 -4.00
CA ASP A 307 0.35 -11.34 -4.56
C ASP A 307 0.28 -12.68 -3.84
N TYR A 308 0.37 -13.78 -4.60
CA TYR A 308 0.25 -15.13 -4.04
C TYR A 308 1.24 -16.12 -4.64
N THR A 309 1.70 -17.03 -3.80
CA THR A 309 2.48 -18.20 -4.19
C THR A 309 1.65 -19.46 -3.99
N LEU A 310 1.42 -20.23 -5.06
CA LEU A 310 1.00 -21.63 -4.96
C LEU A 310 2.23 -22.49 -4.66
N LEU A 311 2.38 -22.88 -3.40
CA LEU A 311 3.45 -23.77 -2.98
C LEU A 311 3.00 -25.23 -3.14
N VAL A 312 3.63 -25.93 -4.09
CA VAL A 312 3.41 -27.35 -4.34
C VAL A 312 4.58 -28.13 -3.75
N SER A 313 4.35 -28.92 -2.72
CA SER A 313 5.40 -29.66 -2.00
C SER A 313 4.99 -31.12 -1.76
N GLY A 314 5.82 -31.89 -1.06
CA GLY A 314 5.55 -33.30 -0.78
C GLY A 314 6.11 -34.26 -1.82
N THR A 315 5.61 -35.48 -1.83
CA THR A 315 6.06 -36.54 -2.75
C THR A 315 5.08 -36.71 -3.90
N VAL A 316 5.47 -37.43 -4.95
CA VAL A 316 4.55 -37.78 -6.05
C VAL A 316 3.31 -38.56 -5.56
N ALA A 317 3.47 -39.37 -4.50
CA ALA A 317 2.37 -40.16 -3.92
C ALA A 317 1.44 -39.32 -3.03
N SER A 318 1.97 -38.28 -2.40
CA SER A 318 1.23 -37.40 -1.49
C SER A 318 1.67 -35.95 -1.67
N PRO A 319 1.33 -35.32 -2.82
CA PRO A 319 1.63 -33.91 -3.03
C PRO A 319 0.68 -33.03 -2.23
N THR A 320 1.19 -31.92 -1.73
CA THR A 320 0.42 -30.89 -1.02
C THR A 320 0.47 -29.58 -1.79
N VAL A 321 -0.64 -28.84 -1.76
CA VAL A 321 -0.75 -27.51 -2.37
C VAL A 321 -1.21 -26.54 -1.28
N SER A 322 -0.43 -25.50 -1.01
CA SER A 322 -0.83 -24.37 -0.18
C SER A 322 -0.84 -23.08 -0.99
N VAL A 323 -1.76 -22.18 -0.63
CA VAL A 323 -1.81 -20.82 -1.14
C VAL A 323 -1.19 -19.93 -0.08
N VAL A 324 -0.13 -19.23 -0.44
CA VAL A 324 0.61 -18.33 0.44
C VAL A 324 0.38 -16.91 -0.06
N GLU A 325 -0.05 -16.02 0.82
CA GLU A 325 -0.06 -14.58 0.54
C GLU A 325 1.37 -14.03 0.65
N ASP A 326 1.78 -13.28 -0.36
CA ASP A 326 3.13 -12.71 -0.43
C ASP A 326 3.10 -11.23 -0.03
N ASP A 327 3.87 -10.87 1.01
CA ASP A 327 4.14 -9.46 1.32
C ASP A 327 5.36 -8.98 0.52
N ASN A 328 5.12 -8.49 -0.70
CA ASN A 328 6.12 -7.86 -1.54
C ASN A 328 6.19 -6.33 -1.35
N ARG A 329 5.59 -5.79 -0.28
CA ARG A 329 5.73 -4.37 0.09
C ARG A 329 7.16 -4.09 0.52
N LEU A 330 7.68 -2.92 0.17
CA LEU A 330 9.01 -2.52 0.56
C LEU A 330 9.09 -2.36 2.10
N PRO A 331 10.27 -2.56 2.71
CA PRO A 331 10.50 -2.17 4.09
C PRO A 331 10.17 -0.68 4.29
N THR A 332 9.48 -0.35 5.39
CA THR A 332 9.14 1.06 5.71
C THR A 332 10.37 1.90 6.07
N SER A 333 11.49 1.26 6.41
CA SER A 333 12.78 1.91 6.67
C SER A 333 13.68 1.81 5.44
N SER A 334 14.18 2.96 4.96
CA SER A 334 15.03 3.06 3.78
C SER A 334 16.39 2.36 3.90
N SER A 335 16.81 1.99 5.11
CA SER A 335 18.06 1.27 5.40
C SER A 335 17.90 -0.25 5.57
N LYS A 336 16.67 -0.75 5.52
CA LYS A 336 16.38 -2.16 5.81
C LYS A 336 16.00 -2.93 4.56
N TYR A 337 16.14 -4.26 4.61
CA TYR A 337 15.53 -5.21 3.70
C TYR A 337 14.58 -6.14 4.47
N LYS A 338 13.65 -6.80 3.77
CA LYS A 338 12.82 -7.90 4.32
C LYS A 338 13.38 -9.24 3.89
N LEU A 339 13.40 -10.22 4.79
CA LEU A 339 13.80 -11.59 4.53
C LEU A 339 12.74 -12.55 5.04
N ARG A 340 12.38 -13.56 4.27
CA ARG A 340 11.52 -14.67 4.73
C ARG A 340 12.09 -16.02 4.32
N LEU A 341 11.70 -17.06 5.05
CA LEU A 341 12.07 -18.45 4.76
C LEU A 341 10.82 -19.24 4.34
N VAL A 342 10.95 -20.04 3.29
CA VAL A 342 9.94 -21.01 2.84
C VAL A 342 10.53 -22.41 2.93
N ASN A 343 9.91 -23.27 3.73
CA ASN A 343 10.33 -24.65 3.91
C ASN A 343 9.48 -25.59 3.03
N ALA A 344 9.97 -25.88 1.82
CA ALA A 344 9.38 -26.85 0.91
C ALA A 344 10.14 -28.19 0.89
N MET A 345 10.94 -28.47 1.93
CA MET A 345 11.72 -29.70 2.03
C MET A 345 10.84 -30.91 2.39
N ASN A 346 11.22 -32.06 1.86
CA ASN A 346 10.55 -33.34 2.02
C ASN A 346 11.19 -34.15 3.14
N GLY A 347 10.36 -34.87 3.92
CA GLY A 347 10.83 -35.71 5.03
C GLY A 347 11.27 -34.93 6.28
N MET A 348 10.93 -33.64 6.38
CA MET A 348 11.35 -32.73 7.45
C MET A 348 10.27 -32.48 8.52
N ALA A 349 9.22 -33.32 8.59
CA ALA A 349 8.03 -33.06 9.43
C ALA A 349 8.34 -32.85 10.92
N SER A 350 9.37 -33.53 11.46
CA SER A 350 9.80 -33.41 12.86
C SER A 350 11.04 -32.53 13.04
N TYR A 351 11.50 -31.87 11.99
CA TYR A 351 12.80 -31.22 11.94
C TYR A 351 12.66 -29.86 11.25
N PRO A 352 12.21 -28.85 12.01
CA PRO A 352 12.06 -27.51 11.45
C PRO A 352 13.40 -26.92 11.01
N LEU A 353 13.31 -25.83 10.25
CA LEU A 353 14.45 -25.07 9.76
C LEU A 353 14.66 -23.79 10.57
N THR A 354 15.92 -23.42 10.73
CA THR A 354 16.36 -22.13 11.27
C THR A 354 17.19 -21.41 10.22
N LEU A 355 16.83 -20.16 9.90
CA LEU A 355 17.64 -19.25 9.09
C LEU A 355 18.43 -18.31 10.01
N THR A 356 19.74 -18.29 9.82
CA THR A 356 20.64 -17.32 10.43
C THR A 356 21.12 -16.31 9.39
N VAL A 357 21.37 -15.08 9.86
CA VAL A 357 22.09 -14.04 9.13
C VAL A 357 23.23 -13.58 10.01
N ASP A 358 24.46 -13.65 9.49
CA ASP A 358 25.69 -13.33 10.23
C ASP A 358 25.76 -14.07 11.58
N TYR A 359 25.40 -15.36 11.55
CA TYR A 359 25.34 -16.30 12.68
C TYR A 359 24.25 -16.03 13.73
N GLU A 360 23.45 -14.99 13.57
CA GLU A 360 22.29 -14.72 14.43
C GLU A 360 21.03 -15.35 13.85
N ALA A 361 20.26 -16.08 14.67
CA ALA A 361 19.00 -16.67 14.25
C ALA A 361 17.93 -15.58 14.06
N VAL A 362 17.46 -15.43 12.82
CA VAL A 362 16.44 -14.43 12.47
C VAL A 362 15.06 -15.07 12.24
N ILE A 363 15.03 -16.35 11.90
CA ILE A 363 13.82 -17.19 11.80
C ILE A 363 14.18 -18.56 12.39
N SER A 364 13.38 -19.06 13.31
CA SER A 364 13.59 -20.36 13.97
C SER A 364 12.33 -21.22 13.89
N ASP A 365 12.51 -22.53 14.04
CA ASP A 365 11.43 -23.50 14.20
C ASP A 365 10.41 -23.53 13.03
N LEU A 366 10.84 -23.23 11.80
CA LEU A 366 9.97 -23.27 10.63
C LEU A 366 9.68 -24.71 10.18
N ALA A 367 8.48 -25.18 10.46
CA ALA A 367 8.00 -26.52 10.09
C ALA A 367 7.96 -26.76 8.57
N ALA A 368 7.98 -28.03 8.16
CA ALA A 368 7.84 -28.43 6.76
C ALA A 368 6.52 -27.96 6.16
N GLY A 369 6.57 -27.39 4.95
CA GLY A 369 5.44 -26.73 4.29
C GLY A 369 5.17 -25.30 4.79
N GLY A 370 5.90 -24.84 5.80
CA GLY A 370 5.73 -23.52 6.40
C GLY A 370 6.36 -22.38 5.61
N VAL A 371 5.80 -21.18 5.80
CA VAL A 371 6.34 -19.89 5.36
C VAL A 371 6.44 -19.00 6.59
N SER A 372 7.59 -18.36 6.80
CA SER A 372 7.75 -17.43 7.91
C SER A 372 7.12 -16.08 7.61
N ASP A 373 6.79 -15.34 8.66
CA ASP A 373 6.65 -13.88 8.53
C ASP A 373 7.97 -13.27 8.05
N PRO A 374 7.93 -12.15 7.30
CA PRO A 374 9.14 -11.45 6.90
C PRO A 374 9.77 -10.73 8.09
N VAL A 375 11.09 -10.86 8.23
CA VAL A 375 11.91 -10.11 9.20
C VAL A 375 12.63 -8.96 8.52
N ALA A 376 12.65 -7.78 9.16
CA ALA A 376 13.29 -6.58 8.63
C ALA A 376 14.68 -6.36 9.26
N LEU A 377 15.73 -6.44 8.44
CA LEU A 377 17.14 -6.39 8.84
C LEU A 377 17.85 -5.20 8.15
N ASN A 378 18.93 -4.70 8.74
CA ASN A 378 19.73 -3.64 8.10
C ASN A 378 20.43 -4.18 6.85
N SER A 379 20.52 -3.38 5.78
CA SER A 379 21.25 -3.76 4.57
C SER A 379 22.69 -4.18 4.89
N ASN A 380 23.15 -5.21 4.19
CA ASN A 380 24.49 -5.76 4.36
C ASN A 380 25.04 -6.16 2.98
N ASP A 381 26.18 -5.61 2.58
CA ASP A 381 26.79 -5.89 1.27
C ASP A 381 27.54 -7.23 1.21
N ALA A 382 27.79 -7.87 2.36
CA ALA A 382 28.52 -9.12 2.48
C ALA A 382 27.94 -9.99 3.62
N ALA A 383 26.64 -10.27 3.58
CA ALA A 383 25.98 -11.13 4.57
C ALA A 383 26.35 -12.60 4.40
N THR A 384 26.39 -13.33 5.51
CA THR A 384 26.38 -14.79 5.53
C THR A 384 24.98 -15.30 5.91
N LEU A 385 24.35 -16.10 5.06
CA LEU A 385 23.06 -16.72 5.33
C LEU A 385 23.23 -18.23 5.47
N GLU A 386 22.70 -18.82 6.52
CA GLU A 386 22.68 -20.27 6.67
C GLU A 386 21.29 -20.78 7.06
N VAL A 387 20.83 -21.82 6.38
CA VAL A 387 19.67 -22.60 6.81
C VAL A 387 20.14 -23.90 7.41
N SER A 388 19.74 -24.15 8.66
CA SER A 388 20.14 -25.32 9.44
C SER A 388 18.93 -26.11 9.94
N SER A 389 19.19 -27.35 10.37
CA SER A 389 18.21 -28.22 11.02
C SER A 389 18.92 -29.22 11.93
N ALA A 390 18.27 -29.65 13.01
CA ALA A 390 18.82 -30.63 13.95
C ALA A 390 19.13 -32.01 13.36
N LEU A 391 18.66 -32.29 12.12
CA LEU A 391 18.99 -33.49 11.36
C LEU A 391 20.42 -33.52 10.80
N SER A 392 21.10 -32.37 10.74
CA SER A 392 22.37 -32.22 10.06
C SER A 392 23.37 -31.51 10.97
N SER A 393 24.63 -31.97 10.96
CA SER A 393 25.73 -31.31 11.65
C SER A 393 26.33 -30.14 10.84
N THR A 394 25.94 -29.98 9.58
CA THR A 394 26.30 -28.85 8.71
C THR A 394 25.05 -28.11 8.24
N ALA A 395 25.19 -26.85 7.84
CA ALA A 395 24.11 -26.11 7.20
C ALA A 395 23.56 -26.87 5.97
N LEU A 396 22.24 -26.86 5.82
CA LEU A 396 21.54 -27.43 4.67
C LEU A 396 21.66 -26.53 3.43
N TYR A 397 21.84 -25.23 3.65
CA TYR A 397 22.12 -24.24 2.63
C TYR A 397 22.95 -23.12 3.25
N SER A 398 23.96 -22.65 2.55
CA SER A 398 24.83 -21.56 3.00
C SER A 398 25.18 -20.68 1.81
N LEU A 399 25.10 -19.37 2.02
CA LEU A 399 25.61 -18.34 1.13
C LEU A 399 26.52 -17.42 1.95
N THR A 400 27.67 -17.08 1.39
CA THR A 400 28.60 -16.09 1.94
C THR A 400 28.71 -14.90 0.99
N ASP A 401 29.23 -13.77 1.47
CA ASP A 401 29.44 -12.54 0.68
C ASP A 401 28.19 -12.12 -0.12
N THR A 402 27.01 -12.27 0.48
CA THR A 402 25.73 -12.00 -0.18
C THR A 402 25.30 -10.56 0.06
N ALA A 403 25.17 -9.80 -1.02
CA ALA A 403 24.64 -8.45 -0.96
C ALA A 403 23.11 -8.47 -0.76
N LEU A 404 22.67 -7.95 0.38
CA LEU A 404 21.27 -7.73 0.75
C LEU A 404 21.01 -6.22 0.84
N SER A 405 20.65 -5.66 -0.30
CA SER A 405 20.47 -4.21 -0.47
C SER A 405 19.28 -3.68 0.33
N ALA A 406 19.41 -2.44 0.81
CA ALA A 406 18.30 -1.72 1.42
C ALA A 406 17.11 -1.58 0.45
N GLN A 407 15.91 -1.52 1.00
CA GLN A 407 14.63 -1.64 0.31
C GLN A 407 14.43 -2.94 -0.50
N GLY A 408 15.28 -3.96 -0.34
CA GLY A 408 15.04 -5.26 -0.97
C GLY A 408 14.01 -6.10 -0.22
N VAL A 409 13.29 -6.96 -0.95
CA VAL A 409 12.46 -8.03 -0.39
C VAL A 409 13.00 -9.37 -0.87
N TYR A 410 13.35 -10.25 0.06
CA TYR A 410 14.03 -11.51 -0.24
C TYR A 410 13.30 -12.72 0.36
N THR A 411 13.30 -13.82 -0.39
CA THR A 411 12.82 -15.12 0.07
C THR A 411 13.93 -16.16 -0.08
N VAL A 412 14.21 -16.89 1.00
CA VAL A 412 14.99 -18.13 0.95
C VAL A 412 14.02 -19.30 0.80
N PHE A 413 14.11 -20.03 -0.30
CA PHE A 413 13.38 -21.27 -0.51
C PHE A 413 14.27 -22.46 -0.23
N MET A 414 13.73 -23.44 0.50
CA MET A 414 14.41 -24.71 0.78
C MET A 414 13.61 -25.87 0.19
N PHE A 415 14.27 -26.71 -0.59
CA PHE A 415 13.72 -27.86 -1.31
C PHE A 415 14.54 -29.12 -1.06
N GLY A 416 14.11 -30.24 -1.64
CA GLY A 416 14.83 -31.51 -1.58
C GLY A 416 14.60 -32.24 -0.26
N THR A 417 15.61 -32.92 0.25
CA THR A 417 15.59 -33.65 1.55
C THR A 417 16.83 -33.28 2.35
N SER A 418 16.95 -33.71 3.61
CA SER A 418 18.17 -33.49 4.39
C SER A 418 19.43 -34.14 3.77
N ALA A 419 19.28 -35.20 2.97
CA ALA A 419 20.39 -35.88 2.29
C ALA A 419 20.78 -35.21 0.95
N ALA A 420 19.85 -34.46 0.34
CA ALA A 420 20.07 -33.73 -0.89
C ALA A 420 19.31 -32.40 -0.83
N PRO A 421 19.75 -31.47 0.02
CA PRO A 421 19.08 -30.18 0.16
C PRO A 421 19.35 -29.30 -1.06
N SER A 422 18.37 -28.47 -1.39
CA SER A 422 18.52 -27.46 -2.44
C SER A 422 17.92 -26.15 -1.95
N GLY A 423 18.76 -25.13 -1.75
CA GLY A 423 18.32 -23.79 -1.38
C GLY A 423 18.35 -22.82 -2.56
N ALA A 424 17.51 -21.77 -2.50
CA ALA A 424 17.56 -20.66 -3.42
C ALA A 424 17.20 -19.35 -2.72
N LEU A 425 18.06 -18.35 -2.81
CA LEU A 425 17.73 -16.97 -2.45
C LEU A 425 17.12 -16.28 -3.68
N ARG A 426 15.94 -15.67 -3.51
CA ARG A 426 15.29 -14.84 -4.52
C ARG A 426 15.09 -13.44 -4.00
N LYS A 427 15.53 -12.45 -4.78
CA LYS A 427 15.09 -11.07 -4.65
C LYS A 427 13.73 -10.96 -5.33
N GLU A 428 12.69 -10.78 -4.53
CA GLU A 428 11.32 -10.56 -5.00
C GLU A 428 11.17 -9.14 -5.54
N ARG A 429 11.86 -8.20 -4.91
CA ARG A 429 11.85 -6.76 -5.20
C ARG A 429 13.17 -6.08 -4.92
#